data_AF-A0A920NRE4-F1
#
_entry.id   AF-A0A920NRE4-F1
#
_cell.length_a   1.000
_cell.length_b   1.000
_cell.length_c   1.000
_cell.angle_alpha   90.00
_cell.angle_beta   90.00
_cell.angle_gamma   90.00
#
_symmetry.space_group_name_H-M   'P 1'
#
loop_
_entity.id
_entity.type
_entity.pdbx_description
1 polymer ?
#
loop_
_entity_poly.entity_id
_entity_poly.type
_entity_poly.pdbx_seq_one_letter_code
_entity_poly.pdbx_strand_id
1 'polypeptide(L)' 'MVYKEDAAQFWEDIYLEDDAGWDLGGVTPVFDIIADEISRGKVCILGCGHGYDAVMFALKGLRLQQSILRHQQQ' A
#
# COMPACT_ATOMS: atom_id res chain seq x y z
N MET A 1 -15.20 16.99 14.92
CA MET A 1 -14.20 17.78 14.19
C MET A 1 -14.04 17.07 12.85
N VAL A 2 -14.04 17.80 11.74
CA VAL A 2 -13.79 17.23 10.41
C VAL A 2 -12.35 17.59 10.06
N TYR A 3 -11.52 16.58 9.81
CA TYR A 3 -10.13 16.76 9.42
C TYR A 3 -10.04 16.74 7.89
N LYS A 4 -9.01 17.37 7.32
CA LYS A 4 -8.84 17.37 5.85
C LYS A 4 -8.49 15.96 5.36
N GLU A 5 -7.77 15.23 6.19
CA GLU A 5 -7.31 13.85 6.05
C GLU A 5 -8.46 12.83 5.95
N ASP A 6 -9.66 13.20 6.44
CA ASP A 6 -10.87 12.37 6.33
C ASP A 6 -11.43 12.39 4.90
N ALA A 7 -11.05 13.37 4.07
CA ALA A 7 -11.47 13.47 2.67
C ALA A 7 -10.52 12.69 1.76
N ALA A 8 -11.04 11.85 0.87
CA ALA A 8 -10.23 11.08 -0.09
C ALA A 8 -9.34 11.98 -0.95
N GLN A 9 -9.84 13.17 -1.35
CA GLN A 9 -9.11 14.13 -2.15
C GLN A 9 -7.80 14.60 -1.50
N PHE A 10 -7.75 14.70 -0.17
CA PHE A 10 -6.53 15.08 0.54
C PHE A 10 -5.37 14.13 0.24
N TRP A 11 -5.64 12.83 0.13
CA TRP A 11 -4.63 11.83 -0.20
C TRP A 11 -4.32 11.81 -1.70
N GLU A 12 -5.33 11.97 -2.55
CA GLU A 12 -5.16 12.00 -4.02
C GLU A 12 -4.25 13.17 -4.45
N ASP A 13 -4.43 14.35 -3.86
CA ASP A 13 -3.62 15.54 -4.17
C ASP A 13 -2.13 15.27 -3.90
N ILE A 14 -1.79 14.57 -2.82
CA ILE A 14 -0.40 14.23 -2.49
C ILE A 14 0.25 13.33 -3.57
N TYR A 15 -0.50 12.38 -4.13
CA TYR A 15 -0.01 11.53 -5.22
C TYR A 15 0.07 12.28 -6.56
N LEU A 16 -0.88 13.17 -6.85
CA LEU A 16 -0.88 13.98 -8.07
C LEU A 16 0.24 15.02 -8.10
N GLU A 17 0.62 15.53 -6.93
CA GLU A 17 1.67 16.54 -6.77
C GLU A 17 3.08 15.93 -6.62
N ASP A 18 3.21 14.59 -6.62
CA ASP A 18 4.47 13.89 -6.36
C ASP A 18 5.09 14.29 -5.00
N ASP A 19 4.24 14.60 -4.01
CA ASP A 19 4.63 15.07 -2.66
C ASP A 19 4.45 13.95 -1.61
N ALA A 20 4.42 12.69 -2.04
CA ALA A 20 4.34 11.53 -1.17
C ALA A 20 5.68 11.33 -0.45
N GLY A 21 5.98 12.13 0.58
CA GLY A 21 7.26 12.09 1.31
C GLY A 21 7.58 10.76 2.04
N TRP A 22 6.63 9.83 2.06
CA TRP A 22 6.84 8.45 2.55
C TRP A 22 7.17 7.45 1.44
N ASP A 23 7.07 7.82 0.16
CA ASP A 23 7.40 6.92 -0.95
C ASP A 23 8.92 6.78 -1.07
N LEU A 24 9.39 5.53 -1.04
CA LEU A 24 10.79 5.16 -1.21
C LEU A 24 11.17 4.92 -2.69
N GLY A 25 10.20 4.96 -3.60
CA GLY A 25 10.37 4.60 -5.01
C GLY A 25 10.60 3.09 -5.23
N GLY A 26 10.27 2.27 -4.24
CA GLY A 26 10.55 0.84 -4.25
C GLY A 26 10.12 0.11 -2.98
N VAL A 27 10.56 -1.15 -2.87
CA VAL A 27 10.24 -2.02 -1.73
C VAL A 27 10.84 -1.46 -0.45
N THR A 28 10.06 -1.48 0.64
CA THR A 28 10.55 -1.17 1.97
C THR A 28 11.60 -2.22 2.39
N PRO A 29 12.87 -1.85 2.65
CA PRO A 29 13.96 -2.83 2.83
C PRO A 29 13.69 -3.88 3.92
N VAL A 30 13.07 -3.48 5.03
CA VAL A 30 12.74 -4.42 6.11
C VAL A 30 11.73 -5.47 5.68
N PHE A 31 10.79 -5.15 4.78
CA PHE A 31 9.81 -6.11 4.29
C PHE A 31 10.44 -7.18 3.41
N ASP A 32 11.41 -6.82 2.56
CA ASP A 32 12.11 -7.82 1.76
C ASP A 32 12.87 -8.83 2.65
N ILE A 33 13.52 -8.32 3.71
CA ILE A 33 14.26 -9.13 4.68
C ILE A 33 13.35 -10.12 5.41
N ILE A 34 12.22 -9.64 5.96
CA ILE A 34 11.34 -10.48 6.78
C ILE A 34 10.40 -11.36 5.95
N ALA A 35 10.22 -11.08 4.65
CA ALA A 35 9.20 -11.75 3.86
C ALA A 35 9.42 -13.26 3.72
N ASP A 36 10.68 -13.72 3.80
CA ASP A 36 11.01 -15.14 3.75
C ASP A 36 10.69 -15.86 5.09
N GLU A 37 10.53 -15.11 6.17
CA GLU A 37 10.15 -15.60 7.49
C GLU A 37 8.63 -15.63 7.70
N ILE A 38 7.87 -14.94 6.85
CA ILE A 38 6.42 -14.87 6.94
C ILE A 38 5.80 -16.14 6.37
N SER A 39 5.02 -16.84 7.22
CA SER A 39 4.26 -18.01 6.78
C SER A 39 3.29 -17.66 5.64
N ARG A 40 3.18 -18.57 4.68
CA ARG A 40 2.30 -18.39 3.51
C ARG A 40 0.87 -18.16 3.95
N GLY A 41 0.25 -17.09 3.47
CA GLY A 41 -1.10 -16.72 3.88
C GLY A 41 -1.71 -15.63 3.02
N LYS A 42 -2.84 -15.10 3.50
CA LYS A 42 -3.45 -13.89 2.93
C LYS A 42 -2.85 -12.67 3.59
N VAL A 43 -2.43 -11.68 2.80
CA VAL A 43 -1.89 -10.40 3.25
C VAL A 43 -2.81 -9.28 2.80
N CYS A 44 -3.07 -8.34 3.71
CA CYS A 44 -3.75 -7.08 3.42
C CYS A 44 -2.78 -5.95 3.76
N ILE A 45 -2.44 -5.12 2.77
CA ILE A 45 -1.60 -3.92 2.98
C ILE A 45 -2.54 -2.73 2.93
N LEU A 46 -2.80 -2.14 4.10
CA LEU A 46 -3.65 -0.96 4.22
C LEU A 46 -2.89 0.27 3.76
N GLY A 47 -3.54 1.15 2.98
CA GLY A 47 -2.89 2.35 2.45
C GLY A 47 -1.64 2.03 1.63
N CYS A 48 -1.73 1.08 0.69
CA CYS A 48 -0.57 0.52 -0.01
C CYS A 48 0.19 1.49 -0.93
N GLY A 49 -0.30 2.72 -1.11
CA GLY A 49 0.25 3.69 -2.07
C GLY A 49 0.48 3.08 -3.43
N HIS A 50 1.66 3.31 -4.01
CA HIS A 50 2.10 2.74 -5.29
C HIS A 50 2.22 1.21 -5.31
N GLY A 51 2.13 0.54 -4.15
CA GLY A 51 1.96 -0.91 -4.08
C GLY A 51 3.23 -1.75 -4.22
N TYR A 52 4.43 -1.16 -4.12
CA TYR A 52 5.71 -1.89 -4.24
C TYR A 52 5.78 -3.11 -3.32
N ASP A 53 5.43 -2.94 -2.05
CA ASP A 53 5.46 -4.01 -1.06
C ASP A 53 4.41 -5.09 -1.33
N ALA A 54 3.24 -4.69 -1.85
CA ALA A 54 2.20 -5.62 -2.24
C ALA A 54 2.72 -6.55 -3.35
N VAL A 55 3.31 -5.96 -4.39
CA VAL A 55 3.91 -6.72 -5.50
C VAL A 55 5.03 -7.62 -4.99
N MET A 56 5.92 -7.14 -4.12
CA MET A 56 6.99 -7.95 -3.54
C MET A 56 6.45 -9.16 -2.78
N PHE A 57 5.47 -8.99 -1.90
CA PHE A 57 4.85 -10.11 -1.18
C PHE A 57 4.14 -11.09 -2.12
N ALA A 58 3.51 -10.60 -3.19
CA ALA A 58 2.91 -11.47 -4.21
C ALA A 58 3.96 -12.31 -4.94
N LEU A 59 5.11 -11.73 -5.29
CA LEU A 59 6.24 -12.43 -5.91
C LEU A 59 6.86 -13.47 -4.97
N LYS A 60 6.86 -13.22 -3.66
CA LYS A 60 7.26 -14.20 -2.63
C LYS A 60 6.19 -15.25 -2.32
N GLY A 61 5.06 -15.23 -3.02
CA GLY A 61 4.05 -16.29 -2.99
C GLY A 61 2.98 -16.13 -1.91
N LEU A 62 2.87 -14.95 -1.29
CA LEU A 62 1.77 -14.59 -0.41
C LEU A 62 0.57 -14.11 -1.24
N ARG A 63 -0.65 -14.34 -0.74
CA ARG A 63 -1.88 -13.99 -1.46
C ARG A 63 -2.36 -12.62 -1.02
N LEU A 64 -2.33 -11.63 -1.90
CA LEU A 64 -2.87 -10.31 -1.61
C LEU A 64 -4.40 -10.32 -1.56
N GLN A 65 -4.98 -9.63 -0.57
CA GLN A 65 -6.40 -9.38 -0.48
C GLN A 65 -6.74 -7.99 -1.01
N GLN A 66 -7.42 -7.93 -2.16
CA GLN A 66 -7.84 -6.69 -2.82
C GLN A 66 -9.13 -6.10 -2.20
N SER A 67 -9.26 -6.06 -0.88
CA SER A 67 -10.53 -5.68 -0.25
C SER A 67 -10.88 -4.19 -0.30
N ILE A 68 -9.99 -3.30 -0.76
CA ILE A 68 -10.19 -1.84 -0.65
C ILE A 68 -10.42 -1.12 -1.99
N LEU A 69 -10.18 -1.75 -3.14
CA LEU A 69 -10.31 -1.06 -4.46
C LEU A 69 -11.75 -0.98 -5.03
N ARG A 70 -12.78 -1.46 -4.33
CA ARG A 70 -14.17 -1.45 -4.83
C ARG A 70 -15.06 -0.30 -4.32
N HIS A 71 -14.52 0.66 -3.56
CA HIS A 71 -15.30 1.81 -3.07
C HIS A 71 -14.79 3.18 -3.55
N GLN A 72 -13.83 3.20 -4.48
CA GLN A 72 -13.32 4.44 -5.09
C GLN A 72 -13.56 4.48 -6.62
N GLN A 73 -14.49 3.66 -7.12
CA GLN A 73 -14.91 3.61 -8.54
C GLN A 73 -16.45 3.62 -8.67
N GLN A 74 -17.13 4.42 -7.86
CA GLN A 74 -18.52 4.83 -8.08
C GLN A 74 -18.67 6.32 -7.81
#